data_AF-A0A529MET6-F1
#
_entry.id   AF-A0A529MET6-F1
#
_cell.length_a   1.000
_cell.length_b   1.000
_cell.length_c   1.000
_cell.angle_alpha   90.00
_cell.angle_beta   90.00
_cell.angle_gamma   90.00
#
_symmetry.space_group_name_H-M   'P 1'
#
loop_
_entity.id
_entity.type
_entity.pdbx_description
1 polymer ?
#
loop_
_entity_poly.entity_id
_entity_poly.type
_entity_poly.pdbx_seq_one_letter_code
_entity_poly.pdbx_strand_id
1 'polypeptide(L)' 'LIVASSDDPYGSLEYAGTKAAQWGSGLHVAGTLGHINGDSGLGDWAEGMELLAAFASEVQRETAGA' A
#
# COMPACT_ATOMS: atom_id res chain seq x y z
N LEU A 1 -0.23 -4.73 -4.98
CA LEU A 1 -0.08 -4.16 -3.62
C LEU A 1 -1.01 -2.95 -3.50
N ILE A 2 -1.82 -2.89 -2.43
CA ILE A 2 -2.56 -1.70 -1.99
C ILE A 2 -1.98 -1.30 -0.63
N VAL A 3 -1.71 -0.01 -0.43
CA VAL A 3 -1.33 0.55 0.88
C VAL A 3 -2.45 1.48 1.33
N ALA A 4 -2.92 1.31 2.57
CA ALA A 4 -4.04 2.08 3.12
C ALA A 4 -3.72 2.57 4.54
N SER A 5 -4.26 3.74 4.87
CA SER A 5 -4.29 4.24 6.24
C SER A 5 -5.57 3.79 6.95
N SER A 6 -5.50 3.55 8.26
CA SER A 6 -6.66 3.22 9.08
C SER A 6 -7.54 4.42 9.44
N ASP A 7 -7.03 5.65 9.27
CA ASP A 7 -7.72 6.91 9.56
C ASP A 7 -7.86 7.83 8.32
N ASP A 8 -7.85 7.25 7.12
CA ASP A 8 -8.11 7.99 5.88
C ASP A 8 -9.54 8.60 5.90
N PRO A 9 -9.70 9.94 5.82
CA PRO A 9 -11.02 10.57 5.84
C PRO A 9 -11.82 10.37 4.55
N TYR A 10 -11.18 9.91 3.47
CA TYR A 10 -11.79 9.73 2.16
C TYR A 10 -11.99 8.26 1.77
N GLY A 11 -11.37 7.32 2.49
CA GLY A 11 -11.39 5.90 2.19
C GLY A 11 -11.52 5.03 3.44
N SER A 12 -12.26 3.93 3.35
CA SER A 12 -12.35 2.95 4.44
C SER A 12 -11.45 1.74 4.21
N LEU A 13 -11.00 1.11 5.29
CA LEU A 13 -10.27 -0.18 5.21
C LEU A 13 -11.12 -1.28 4.56
N GLU A 14 -12.44 -1.27 4.75
CA GLU A 14 -13.36 -2.21 4.09
C GLU A 14 -13.34 -2.04 2.56
N TYR A 15 -13.36 -0.79 2.09
CA TYR A 15 -13.27 -0.50 0.66
C TYR A 15 -11.91 -0.93 0.10
N ALA A 16 -10.82 -0.60 0.79
CA ALA A 16 -9.47 -1.02 0.40
C ALA A 16 -9.34 -2.55 0.35
N GLY A 17 -9.90 -3.27 1.34
CA GLY A 17 -9.96 -4.74 1.36
C GLY A 17 -10.77 -5.32 0.21
N THR A 18 -11.93 -4.73 -0.09
CA THR A 18 -12.75 -5.13 -1.25
C THR A 18 -11.98 -4.97 -2.56
N LYS A 19 -11.24 -3.87 -2.73
CA LYS A 19 -10.41 -3.64 -3.92
C LYS A 19 -9.22 -4.56 -4.01
N ALA A 20 -8.55 -4.85 -2.90
CA ALA A 20 -7.47 -5.82 -2.83
C ALA A 20 -7.94 -7.19 -3.32
N ALA A 21 -9.09 -7.66 -2.84
CA ALA A 21 -9.69 -8.92 -3.30
C ALA A 21 -10.07 -8.89 -4.79
N GLN A 22 -10.72 -7.82 -5.26
CA GLN A 22 -11.13 -7.68 -6.67
C GLN A 22 -9.94 -7.68 -7.64
N TRP A 23 -8.81 -7.10 -7.24
CA TRP A 23 -7.62 -6.98 -8.08
C TRP A 23 -6.60 -8.08 -7.85
N GLY A 24 -6.87 -9.06 -6.98
CA GLY A 24 -5.89 -10.08 -6.60
C GLY A 24 -4.61 -9.49 -5.98
N SER A 25 -4.73 -8.33 -5.32
CA SER A 25 -3.62 -7.62 -4.71
C SER A 25 -3.54 -7.87 -3.21
N GLY A 26 -2.32 -7.95 -2.66
CA GLY A 26 -2.12 -7.84 -1.22
C GLY A 26 -2.47 -6.43 -0.69
N LEU A 27 -3.00 -6.36 0.54
CA LEU A 27 -3.31 -5.11 1.26
C LEU A 27 -2.35 -4.94 2.44
N HIS A 28 -1.71 -3.77 2.53
CA HIS A 28 -0.89 -3.34 3.65
C HIS A 28 -1.55 -2.16 4.36
N VAL A 29 -1.82 -2.29 5.66
CA VAL A 29 -2.38 -1.20 6.48
C VAL A 29 -1.25 -0.52 7.25
N ALA A 30 -0.92 0.70 6.87
CA ALA A 30 0.27 1.44 7.32
C ALA A 30 0.05 2.23 8.63
N GLY A 31 -1.01 1.93 9.39
CA GLY A 31 -1.38 2.67 10.60
C GLY A 31 -2.17 3.95 10.30
N THR A 32 -2.04 4.96 11.18
CA THR A 32 -2.79 6.23 11.13
C THR A 32 -1.97 7.32 10.43
N LEU A 33 -2.06 7.38 9.10
CA LEU A 33 -1.30 8.28 8.23
C LEU A 33 -2.19 9.28 7.45
N GLY A 34 -3.47 9.42 7.81
CA GLY A 34 -4.44 10.21 7.05
C GLY A 34 -4.62 9.70 5.62
N HIS A 35 -4.71 10.59 4.63
CA HIS A 35 -4.92 10.19 3.22
C HIS A 35 -3.63 9.82 2.47
N ILE A 36 -2.50 9.59 3.17
CA ILE A 36 -1.17 9.29 2.60
C ILE A 36 -0.84 10.24 1.43
N ASN A 37 -0.93 11.54 1.68
CA ASN A 37 -0.66 12.59 0.69
C ASN A 37 0.33 13.62 1.25
N GLY A 38 0.47 14.78 0.59
CA GLY A 38 1.37 15.84 1.07
C GLY A 38 1.02 16.40 2.46
N ASP A 39 -0.26 16.33 2.85
CA ASP A 39 -0.74 16.81 4.16
C ASP A 39 -0.49 15.80 5.29
N SER A 40 -0.16 14.54 4.95
CA SER A 40 0.15 13.49 5.93
C SER A 40 1.48 13.69 6.67
N GLY A 41 2.33 14.64 6.22
CA GLY A 41 3.59 14.95 6.90
C GLY A 41 4.65 13.84 6.84
N LEU A 42 4.54 12.92 5.88
CA LEU A 42 5.41 11.73 5.77
C LEU A 42 6.80 12.04 5.17
N GLY A 43 6.99 13.24 4.61
CA GLY A 43 8.23 13.62 3.90
C GLY A 43 8.51 12.66 2.75
N ASP A 44 9.74 12.14 2.68
CA ASP A 44 10.15 11.15 1.67
C ASP A 44 9.53 9.75 1.89
N TRP A 45 8.84 9.54 3.01
CA TRP A 45 8.17 8.30 3.40
C TRP A 45 9.02 7.03 3.16
N ALA A 46 10.08 6.88 3.94
CA ALA A 46 11.02 5.75 3.84
C ALA A 46 10.33 4.38 3.88
N GLU A 47 9.34 4.20 4.76
CA GLU A 47 8.55 2.97 4.85
C GLU A 47 7.80 2.66 3.54
N GLY A 48 7.23 3.67 2.88
CA GLY A 48 6.60 3.50 1.56
C GLY A 48 7.58 3.06 0.48
N MET A 49 8.81 3.59 0.52
CA MET A 49 9.88 3.17 -0.39
C MET A 49 10.33 1.72 -0.14
N GLU A 50 10.39 1.29 1.13
CA GLU A 50 10.69 -0.10 1.49
C GLU A 50 9.59 -1.05 1.01
N LEU A 51 8.32 -0.68 1.16
CA LEU A 51 7.17 -1.45 0.64
C LEU A 51 7.25 -1.62 -0.89
N LEU A 52 7.57 -0.54 -1.61
CA LEU A 52 7.72 -0.58 -3.06
C LEU A 52 8.90 -1.48 -3.48
N ALA A 53 10.05 -1.37 -2.81
CA ALA A 53 11.22 -2.18 -3.11
C ALA A 53 10.95 -3.69 -2.86
N ALA A 54 10.25 -4.02 -1.78
CA ALA A 54 9.84 -5.38 -1.47
C ALA A 54 8.89 -5.94 -2.56
N PHE A 55 7.87 -5.18 -2.94
CA PHE A 55 6.93 -5.56 -3.99
C PHE A 55 7.61 -5.73 -5.35
N ALA A 56 8.48 -4.80 -5.74
CA ALA A 56 9.23 -4.91 -7.01
C ALA A 56 10.11 -6.17 -7.04
N SER A 57 10.78 -6.48 -5.92
CA SER A 57 11.58 -7.70 -5.78
C SER A 57 10.75 -8.97 -5.90
N GLU A 58 9.52 -8.98 -5.38
CA GLU A 58 8.57 -10.09 -5.49
C GLU A 58 8.14 -10.31 -6.95
N VAL A 59 7.66 -9.26 -7.62
CA VAL A 59 7.23 -9.32 -9.02
C VAL A 59 8.37 -9.75 -9.95
N GLN A 60 9.60 -9.30 -9.69
CA GLN A 60 10.77 -9.72 -10.47
C GLN A 60 11.09 -11.21 -10.30
N ARG A 61 10.91 -11.78 -9.11
CA ARG A 61 11.11 -13.23 -8.89
C ARG A 61 10.05 -14.06 -9.59
N GLU A 62 8.79 -13.62 -9.56
CA GLU A 62 7.70 -14.31 -10.26
C GLU A 62 7.90 -14.32 -11.78
N THR A 63 8.32 -13.18 -12.34
CA THR A 63 8.58 -13.05 -13.78
C THR A 63 9.85 -13.78 -14.24
N ALA A 64 10.87 -13.90 -13.40
CA ALA A 64 12.08 -14.65 -13.72
C ALA A 64 11.93 -16.18 -13.56
N GLY A 65 10.92 -16.63 -12.80
CA GLY A 65 10.62 -18.04 -12.57
C GLY A 65 9.56 -18.64 -13.52
N ALA A 66 8.93 -17.82 -14.36
CA ALA A 66 7.93 -18.20 -15.35
C ALA A 66 8.53 -18.32 -16.76
#